data_AF-A0A914KM00-F1
#
_entry.id   AF-A0A914KM00-F1
#
_cell.length_a   1.000
_cell.length_b   1.000
_cell.length_c   1.000
_cell.angle_alpha   90.00
_cell.angle_beta   90.00
_cell.angle_gamma   90.00
#
_symmetry.space_group_name_H-M   'P 1'
#
loop_
_entity.id
_entity.type
_entity.pdbx_description
1 polymer ?
#
loop_
_entity_poly.entity_id
_entity_poly.type
_entity_poly.pdbx_seq_one_letter_code
_entity_poly.pdbx_strand_id
1 'polypeptide(L)' 'MPLKFISEYHIRAYDAGFDSVIAAIEGSRVDSWVLIRGVADYQQGATKIGKLWQHYASANAAAMVKTILGRIPATR' A
#
# COMPACT_ATOMS: atom_id res chain seq x y z
N MET A 1 3.56 9.74 13.16
CA MET A 1 3.92 8.53 13.93
C MET A 1 5.24 8.78 14.66
N PRO A 2 5.37 8.43 15.96
CA PRO A 2 6.61 8.63 16.71
C PRO A 2 7.77 7.78 16.16
N LEU A 3 9.00 8.32 16.13
CA LEU A 3 10.19 7.61 15.63
C LEU A 3 10.45 6.29 16.37
N LYS A 4 10.20 6.25 17.69
CA LYS A 4 10.32 5.03 18.50
C LYS A 4 9.45 3.89 17.98
N PHE A 5 8.21 4.19 17.61
CA PHE A 5 7.27 3.20 17.06
C PHE A 5 7.73 2.68 15.70
N ILE A 6 8.26 3.55 14.85
CA ILE A 6 8.81 3.16 13.55
C ILE A 6 9.98 2.19 13.72
N SER A 7 10.91 2.48 14.64
CA SER A 7 12.07 1.63 14.89
C SER A 7 11.69 0.29 15.52
N GLU A 8 10.75 0.30 16.46
CA GLU A 8 10.33 -0.88 17.23
C GLU A 8 9.61 -1.91 16.35
N TYR A 9 8.73 -1.45 15.47
CA TYR A 9 7.97 -2.31 14.56
C TYR A 9 8.57 -2.40 13.16
N HIS A 10 9.80 -1.90 12.97
CA HIS A 10 10.53 -1.90 11.69
C HIS A 10 9.71 -1.36 10.50
N ILE A 11 8.94 -0.30 10.73
CA ILE A 11 7.99 0.23 9.76
C ILE A 11 8.75 0.92 8.62
N ARG A 12 8.49 0.47 7.39
CA ARG A 12 9.12 1.01 6.18
C ARG A 12 8.26 2.03 5.44
N ALA A 13 6.95 1.97 5.63
CA ALA A 13 5.98 2.84 4.98
C ALA A 13 4.73 3.01 5.87
N TYR A 14 4.03 4.12 5.68
CA TYR A 14 2.77 4.42 6.36
C TYR A 14 1.79 5.00 5.34
N ASP A 15 0.53 4.60 5.45
CA ASP A 15 -0.57 5.15 4.66
C ASP A 15 -1.86 5.11 5.49
N ALA A 16 -2.82 5.98 5.17
CA ALA A 16 -4.06 6.13 5.92
C ALA A 16 -5.29 5.67 5.10
N GLY A 17 -6.36 5.28 5.79
CA GLY A 17 -7.66 5.02 5.17
C GLY A 17 -7.87 3.60 4.65
N PHE A 18 -7.11 2.62 5.15
CA PHE A 18 -7.20 1.22 4.71
C PHE A 18 -7.73 0.28 5.77
N ASP A 19 -7.95 0.78 6.99
CA ASP A 19 -8.44 -0.02 8.11
C ASP A 19 -9.77 -0.70 7.79
N SER A 20 -10.69 0.00 7.12
CA SER A 20 -11.98 -0.56 6.68
C SER A 20 -11.83 -1.64 5.61
N VAL A 21 -10.83 -1.52 4.73
CA VAL A 21 -10.55 -2.52 3.69
C VAL A 21 -9.97 -3.78 4.30
N ILE A 22 -8.99 -3.64 5.21
CA ILE A 22 -8.38 -4.77 5.91
C ILE A 22 -9.44 -5.48 6.78
N ALA A 23 -10.24 -4.73 7.53
CA ALA A 23 -11.33 -5.30 8.33
C ALA A 23 -12.34 -6.08 7.47
N ALA A 24 -12.64 -5.59 6.25
CA ALA A 24 -13.53 -6.30 5.33
C ALA A 24 -12.90 -7.60 4.80
N ILE A 25 -11.60 -7.60 4.49
CA ILE A 25 -10.85 -8.80 4.07
C ILE A 25 -10.86 -9.85 5.18
N GLU A 26 -10.54 -9.44 6.41
CA GLU A 26 -10.53 -10.30 7.59
C GLU A 26 -11.93 -10.86 7.89
N GLY A 27 -12.95 -10.00 7.87
CA GLY A 27 -14.35 -10.39 8.07
C GLY A 27 -14.87 -11.35 7.00
N SER A 28 -14.37 -11.25 5.76
CA SER A 28 -14.74 -12.11 4.64
C SER A 28 -13.96 -13.44 4.61
N ARG A 29 -13.01 -13.66 5.53
CA ARG A 29 -12.12 -14.83 5.57
C ARG A 29 -11.37 -15.06 4.25
N VAL A 30 -10.87 -13.98 3.65
CA VAL A 30 -10.00 -14.08 2.47
C VAL A 30 -8.60 -14.47 2.96
N ASP A 31 -8.22 -15.74 2.76
CA ASP A 31 -6.97 -16.31 3.31
C ASP A 31 -5.70 -15.82 2.61
N SER A 32 -5.80 -15.38 1.36
CA SER A 32 -4.65 -14.94 0.56
C SER A 32 -4.94 -13.60 -0.10
N TRP A 33 -4.21 -12.57 0.32
CA TRP A 33 -4.31 -11.22 -0.23
C TRP A 33 -2.93 -10.54 -0.23
N VAL A 34 -2.79 -9.52 -1.07
CA VAL A 34 -1.62 -8.65 -1.11
C VAL A 34 -2.06 -7.21 -1.29
N LEU A 35 -1.42 -6.28 -0.57
CA LEU A 35 -1.65 -4.86 -0.72
C LEU A 35 -0.48 -4.24 -1.50
N ILE A 36 -0.77 -3.63 -2.65
CA ILE A 36 0.24 -3.01 -3.54
C ILE A 36 0.05 -1.51 -3.52
N ARG A 37 1.05 -0.77 -3.03
CA ARG A 37 1.02 0.70 -2.89
C ARG A 37 2.24 1.36 -3.51
N GLY A 38 2.04 2.59 -3.98
CA GLY A 38 3.12 3.46 -4.43
C GLY A 38 3.60 4.36 -3.31
N VAL A 39 4.90 4.68 -3.32
CA VAL A 39 5.49 5.64 -2.38
C VAL A 39 5.39 7.04 -2.97
N ALA A 40 4.66 7.93 -2.31
CA ALA A 40 4.49 9.32 -2.73
C ALA A 40 5.44 10.29 -2.01
N ASP A 41 5.94 9.93 -0.82
CA ASP A 41 6.91 10.71 -0.07
C ASP A 41 7.70 9.85 0.92
N TYR A 42 8.82 10.40 1.40
CA TYR A 42 9.69 9.78 2.41
C TYR A 42 9.60 10.48 3.78
N GLN A 43 8.68 11.44 3.91
CA GLN A 43 8.51 12.25 5.10
C GLN A 43 7.23 11.87 5.86
N GLN A 44 6.71 10.67 5.60
CA GLN A 44 5.57 10.09 6.30
C GLN A 44 4.34 11.01 6.26
N GLY A 45 4.13 11.68 5.12
CA GLY A 45 3.06 12.65 4.93
C GLY A 45 3.22 13.97 5.70
N ALA A 46 4.38 14.24 6.30
CA ALA A 46 4.65 15.48 7.04
C ALA A 46 4.74 16.71 6.15
N THR A 47 4.94 16.54 4.84
CA THR A 47 5.01 17.66 3.88
C THR A 47 3.98 17.53 2.77
N LYS A 48 3.61 18.70 2.21
CA LYS A 48 2.66 18.77 1.10
C LYS A 48 3.26 18.28 -0.23
N ILE A 49 4.58 18.10 -0.31
CA ILE A 49 5.29 17.67 -1.52
C ILE A 49 4.80 16.29 -1.98
N GLY A 50 4.49 15.40 -1.03
CA GLY A 50 3.95 14.07 -1.35
C GLY A 50 2.68 14.11 -2.19
N LYS A 51 1.82 15.14 -2.03
CA LYS A 51 0.58 15.28 -2.80
C LYS A 51 0.80 15.38 -4.31
N LEU A 52 1.92 15.98 -4.74
CA LEU A 52 2.26 16.07 -6.16
C LEU A 52 2.54 14.69 -6.74
N TRP A 53 3.20 13.82 -5.97
CA TRP A 53 3.62 12.49 -6.38
C TRP A 53 2.55 11.42 -6.19
N GLN A 54 1.48 11.70 -5.46
CA GLN A 54 0.41 10.72 -5.20
C GLN A 54 -0.18 10.12 -6.48
N HIS A 55 -0.44 10.94 -7.51
CA HIS A 55 -0.97 10.45 -8.78
C HIS A 55 0.02 9.52 -9.49
N TYR A 56 1.30 9.92 -9.55
CA TYR A 56 2.37 9.12 -10.15
C TYR A 56 2.59 7.80 -9.40
N ALA A 57 2.67 7.86 -8.07
CA ALA A 57 2.82 6.69 -7.21
C ALA A 57 1.63 5.72 -7.36
N SER A 58 0.40 6.25 -7.44
CA SER A 58 -0.81 5.45 -7.66
C SER A 58 -0.83 4.79 -9.04
N ALA A 59 -0.42 5.50 -10.08
CA ALA A 59 -0.32 4.95 -11.44
C ALA A 59 0.71 3.80 -11.49
N ASN A 60 1.86 3.94 -10.84
CA ASN A 60 2.86 2.88 -10.75
C ASN A 60 2.34 1.64 -10.01
N ALA A 61 1.62 1.83 -8.89
CA ALA A 61 1.01 0.72 -8.16
C ALA A 61 0.00 -0.04 -9.03
N ALA A 62 -0.86 0.68 -9.76
CA ALA A 62 -1.82 0.09 -10.68
C ALA A 62 -1.13 -0.66 -11.85
N ALA A 63 -0.04 -0.11 -12.38
CA ALA A 63 0.76 -0.79 -13.40
C ALA A 63 1.35 -2.10 -12.87
N MET A 64 1.87 -2.11 -11.63
CA MET A 64 2.38 -3.33 -10.98
C MET A 64 1.27 -4.38 -10.82
N VAL A 65 0.08 -3.97 -10.37
CA VAL A 65 -1.09 -4.87 -10.29
C VAL A 65 -1.38 -5.49 -11.66
N LYS A 66 -1.42 -4.69 -12.72
CA LYS A 66 -1.64 -5.19 -14.10
C LYS A 66 -0.57 -6.20 -14.50
N THR A 67 0.69 -5.94 -14.19
CA THR A 67 1.80 -6.86 -14.49
C THR A 67 1.67 -8.18 -13.72
N ILE A 68 1.32 -8.13 -12.44
CA ILE A 68 1.09 -9.33 -11.62
C ILE A 68 -0.07 -10.14 -12.17
N LEU A 69 -1.21 -9.50 -12.46
CA LEU A 69 -2.39 -10.18 -13.02
C LEU A 69 -2.07 -10.89 -14.34
N GLY A 70 -1.28 -10.26 -15.21
CA GLY A 70 -0.84 -10.90 -16.45
C GLY A 70 0.16 -12.06 -16.28
N ARG A 71 0.73 -12.22 -15.07
CA ARG A 71 1.66 -13.30 -14.72
C ARG A 71 1.03 -14.39 -13.86
N ILE A 72 -0.13 -14.13 -13.25
CA ILE A 72 -0.87 -15.16 -12.51
C ILE A 72 -1.34 -16.20 -13.52
N PRO A 73 -1.00 -17.49 -13.33
CA PRO A 73 -1.47 -18.55 -14.19
C PRO A 73 -3.00 -18.53 -14.23
N ALA A 74 -3.58 -18.59 -15.44
CA ALA A 74 -5.01 -18.82 -15.55
C ALA A 74 -5.33 -20.14 -14.84
N THR A 75 -6.26 -20.10 -13.90
CA THR A 75 -6.86 -21.30 -13.34
C THR A 75 -7.48 -22.09 -14.49
N ARG A 76 -7.04 -23.35 -14.64
CA ARG A 76 -7.64 -24.30 -15.58
C ARG A 76 -9.12 -24.51 -15.29
#